data_AF-A0A9Q4GB08-F1
#
_entry.id   AF-A0A9Q4GB08-F1
#
_cell.length_a   1.000
_cell.length_b   1.000
_cell.length_c   1.000
_cell.angle_alpha   90.00
_cell.angle_beta   90.00
_cell.angle_gamma   90.00
#
_symmetry.space_group_name_H-M   'P 1'
#
loop_
_entity.id
_entity.type
_entity.pdbx_description
1 polymer ?
#
loop_
_entity_poly.entity_id
_entity_poly.type
_entity_poly.pdbx_seq_one_letter_code
_entity_poly.pdbx_strand_id
1 'polypeptide(L)'
;MSITWNNDKVHTYPLKFLRDESPDAGNKGETILWKHYDAMPQGPDKPGKYEVASIEMVGQYAINIKWKDGYSYGIYSWDLLWRLGEYLDVKDNLHQDFEHDHDHEHHNKKRNEGDK
;
A
#
# COMPACT_ATOMS: atom_id res chain seq x y z
N MET A 1 -1.02 -9.43 2.73
CA MET A 1 -0.96 -10.36 1.57
C MET A 1 0.48 -10.44 1.13
N SER A 2 0.99 -11.61 0.73
CA SER A 2 2.35 -11.73 0.21
C SER A 2 2.35 -12.49 -1.12
N ILE A 3 3.20 -12.07 -2.05
CA ILE A 3 3.41 -12.72 -3.35
C ILE A 3 4.88 -13.10 -3.45
N THR A 4 5.14 -14.35 -3.80
CA THR A 4 6.46 -14.84 -4.20
C THR A 4 6.54 -14.86 -5.71
N TRP A 5 7.49 -14.13 -6.27
CA TRP A 5 7.70 -13.99 -7.70
C TRP A 5 8.65 -15.06 -8.24
N ASN A 6 8.72 -15.17 -9.57
CA ASN A 6 9.54 -16.17 -10.26
C ASN A 6 11.05 -16.02 -10.05
N ASN A 7 11.50 -14.88 -9.54
CA ASN A 7 12.89 -14.58 -9.20
C ASN A 7 13.17 -14.72 -7.69
N ASP A 8 12.31 -15.45 -6.97
CA ASP A 8 12.33 -15.63 -5.52
C ASP A 8 12.13 -14.36 -4.69
N LYS A 9 11.89 -13.21 -5.33
CA LYS A 9 11.54 -11.98 -4.62
C LYS A 9 10.18 -12.16 -3.95
N VAL A 10 10.07 -11.70 -2.70
CA VAL A 10 8.81 -11.70 -1.96
C VAL A 10 8.39 -10.26 -1.72
N HIS A 11 7.21 -9.90 -2.19
CA HIS A 11 6.59 -8.62 -1.83
C HIS A 11 5.46 -8.84 -0.83
N THR A 12 5.42 -8.00 0.20
CA THR A 12 4.34 -7.99 1.21
C THR A 12 3.52 -6.72 1.07
N TYR A 13 2.21 -6.90 0.96
CA TYR A 13 1.23 -5.85 0.75
C TYR A 13 0.30 -5.78 1.96
N PRO A 14 0.27 -4.65 2.68
CA PRO A 14 -0.75 -4.39 3.69
C PRO A 14 -2.14 -4.42 3.06
N LEU A 15 -3.10 -5.13 3.67
CA LEU A 15 -4.48 -5.20 3.13
C LEU A 15 -5.14 -3.82 3.10
N LYS A 16 -4.88 -3.01 4.13
CA LYS A 16 -5.33 -1.61 4.17
C LYS A 16 -4.83 -0.81 2.96
N PHE A 17 -3.55 -0.97 2.62
CA PHE A 17 -2.96 -0.31 1.46
C PHE A 17 -3.63 -0.74 0.16
N LEU A 18 -3.77 -2.05 -0.08
CA LEU A 18 -4.47 -2.53 -1.28
C LEU A 18 -5.91 -2.02 -1.36
N ARG A 19 -6.63 -2.01 -0.23
CA ARG A 19 -8.01 -1.54 -0.16
C ARG A 19 -8.16 -0.07 -0.52
N ASP A 20 -7.33 0.77 0.09
CA ASP A 20 -7.39 2.23 -0.07
C ASP A 20 -6.82 2.64 -1.44
N GLU A 21 -5.84 1.90 -1.96
CA GLU A 21 -5.20 2.13 -3.27
C GLU A 21 -5.82 1.29 -4.42
N SER A 22 -6.99 0.69 -4.21
CA SER A 22 -7.67 -0.11 -5.22
C SER A 22 -7.79 0.67 -6.54
N PRO A 23 -7.40 0.10 -7.70
CA PRO A 23 -7.26 0.84 -8.96
C PRO A 23 -8.58 1.08 -9.70
N ASP A 24 -9.72 1.03 -8.99
CA ASP A 24 -11.03 1.17 -9.63
C ASP A 24 -11.44 2.64 -9.80
N ALA A 25 -12.47 2.82 -10.63
CA ALA A 25 -13.14 4.10 -10.87
C ALA A 25 -13.58 4.82 -9.60
N GLY A 26 -14.00 4.04 -8.59
CA GLY A 26 -14.50 4.54 -7.32
C GLY A 26 -13.40 5.19 -6.46
N ASN A 27 -12.15 4.71 -6.58
CA ASN A 27 -11.01 5.23 -5.81
C ASN A 27 -10.11 6.18 -6.62
N LYS A 28 -9.91 5.92 -7.93
CA LYS A 28 -8.95 6.67 -8.76
C LYS A 28 -9.60 7.56 -9.83
N GLY A 29 -10.92 7.49 -9.98
CA GLY A 29 -11.61 8.10 -11.11
C GLY A 29 -11.39 7.29 -12.40
N GLU A 30 -12.00 7.76 -13.49
CA GLU A 30 -11.85 7.13 -14.81
C GLU A 30 -11.52 8.18 -15.87
N THR A 31 -10.67 7.81 -16.83
CA THR A 31 -10.49 8.61 -18.04
C THR A 31 -11.18 7.91 -19.19
N ILE A 32 -12.25 8.51 -19.69
CA ILE A 32 -13.02 8.00 -20.84
C ILE A 32 -12.99 9.07 -21.92
N LEU A 33 -12.57 8.70 -23.14
CA LEU A 33 -12.59 9.58 -24.31
C LEU A 33 -11.96 10.97 -24.04
N TRP A 34 -10.71 10.98 -23.57
CA TRP A 34 -9.95 12.22 -23.27
C TRP A 34 -10.52 13.09 -22.14
N LYS A 35 -11.56 12.62 -21.43
CA LYS A 35 -12.16 13.31 -20.30
C LYS A 35 -11.92 12.51 -19.02
N HIS A 36 -11.34 13.18 -18.03
CA HIS A 36 -11.16 12.62 -16.70
C HIS A 36 -12.42 12.86 -15.86
N TYR A 37 -12.83 11.85 -15.12
CA TYR A 37 -13.93 11.87 -14.16
C TYR A 37 -13.35 11.55 -12.80
N ASP A 38 -13.52 12.49 -11.85
CA ASP A 38 -13.06 12.29 -10.48
C ASP A 38 -13.78 11.12 -9.82
N ALA A 39 -13.11 10.53 -8.84
CA ALA A 39 -13.69 9.50 -7.98
C ALA A 39 -14.98 10.01 -7.31
N MET A 40 -15.99 9.15 -7.24
CA MET A 40 -17.21 9.46 -6.49
C MET A 40 -16.91 9.56 -4.99
N PRO A 41 -17.56 10.47 -4.24
CA PRO A 41 -17.40 10.54 -2.79
C PRO A 41 -17.79 9.19 -2.17
N GLN A 42 -16.84 8.58 -1.47
CA GLN A 42 -17.08 7.32 -0.76
C GLN A 42 -17.97 7.61 0.46
N GLY A 43 -19.00 6.77 0.64
CA GLY A 43 -19.84 6.80 1.84
C GLY A 43 -19.07 6.34 3.09
N PRO A 44 -19.71 6.32 4.27
CA PRO A 44 -19.09 5.84 5.49
C PRO A 44 -18.62 4.38 5.35
N ASP A 45 -17.53 4.05 6.04
CA ASP A 45 -16.92 2.72 6.03
C ASP A 45 -17.92 1.66 6.50
N LYS A 46 -18.04 0.59 5.72
CA LYS A 46 -18.86 -0.57 6.05
C LYS A 46 -18.05 -1.58 6.89
N PRO A 47 -18.70 -2.35 7.78
CA PRO A 47 -18.05 -3.48 8.45
C PRO A 47 -17.40 -4.44 7.44
N GLY A 48 -16.19 -4.92 7.74
CA GLY A 48 -15.43 -5.81 6.85
C GLY A 48 -14.69 -5.12 5.71
N LYS A 49 -14.59 -3.77 5.71
CA LYS A 49 -13.88 -3.01 4.66
C LYS A 49 -12.47 -3.50 4.38
N TYR A 50 -11.74 -3.89 5.42
CA TYR A 50 -10.34 -4.32 5.32
C TYR A 50 -10.19 -5.85 5.41
N GLU A 51 -11.29 -6.59 5.38
CA GLU A 51 -11.29 -8.05 5.45
C GLU A 51 -11.49 -8.66 4.05
N VAL A 52 -10.58 -9.54 3.66
CA VAL A 52 -10.68 -10.28 2.41
C VAL A 52 -11.74 -11.38 2.55
N ALA A 53 -12.67 -11.41 1.61
CA ALA A 53 -13.64 -12.49 1.44
C ALA A 53 -13.07 -13.61 0.55
N SER A 54 -12.49 -13.24 -0.60
CA SER A 54 -11.83 -14.17 -1.53
C SER A 54 -10.86 -13.45 -2.45
N ILE A 55 -9.98 -14.22 -3.10
CA ILE A 55 -9.08 -13.74 -4.15
C ILE A 55 -9.30 -14.63 -5.37
N GLU A 56 -9.58 -14.02 -6.51
CA GLU A 56 -9.91 -14.70 -7.76
C GLU A 56 -8.91 -14.32 -8.85
N MET A 57 -8.49 -15.27 -9.68
CA MET A 57 -7.69 -14.97 -10.86
C MET A 57 -8.56 -14.34 -11.95
N VAL A 58 -8.04 -13.29 -12.58
CA VAL A 58 -8.64 -12.66 -13.75
C VAL A 58 -7.77 -13.00 -14.96
N GLY A 59 -8.19 -14.03 -15.69
CA GLY A 59 -7.38 -14.62 -16.76
C GLY A 59 -6.02 -15.06 -16.25
N GLN A 60 -4.96 -14.72 -16.98
CA GLN A 60 -3.57 -15.00 -16.58
C GLN A 60 -2.78 -13.75 -16.18
N TYR A 61 -3.43 -12.57 -16.07
CA TYR A 61 -2.72 -11.29 -15.97
C TYR A 61 -2.99 -10.50 -14.68
N ALA A 62 -3.97 -10.91 -13.88
CA ALA A 62 -4.38 -10.16 -12.70
C ALA A 62 -5.09 -11.03 -11.64
N ILE A 63 -5.26 -10.45 -10.46
CA ILE A 63 -6.18 -10.92 -9.43
C ILE A 63 -7.27 -9.89 -9.16
N ASN A 64 -8.42 -10.38 -8.71
CA ASN A 64 -9.47 -9.57 -8.13
C ASN A 64 -9.62 -9.95 -6.65
N ILE A 65 -9.59 -8.94 -5.78
CA ILE A 65 -9.78 -9.14 -4.34
C ILE A 65 -11.22 -8.78 -4.01
N LYS A 66 -11.97 -9.76 -3.48
CA LYS A 66 -13.31 -9.55 -2.93
C LYS A 66 -13.19 -9.23 -1.46
N TRP A 67 -13.87 -8.19 -1.02
CA TRP A 67 -13.88 -7.74 0.38
C TRP A 67 -15.20 -8.09 1.05
N LYS A 68 -15.17 -8.30 2.37
CA LYS A 68 -16.38 -8.69 3.13
C LYS A 68 -17.44 -7.59 3.21
N ASP A 69 -17.07 -6.34 2.93
CA ASP A 69 -18.02 -5.23 2.82
C ASP A 69 -18.80 -5.20 1.50
N GLY A 70 -18.58 -6.21 0.64
CA GLY A 70 -19.23 -6.38 -0.65
C GLY A 70 -18.51 -5.69 -1.81
N TYR A 71 -17.37 -5.04 -1.59
CA TYR A 71 -16.60 -4.45 -2.67
C TYR A 71 -15.80 -5.51 -3.44
N SER A 72 -15.84 -5.41 -4.76
CA SER A 72 -15.20 -6.40 -5.65
C SER A 72 -14.61 -5.82 -6.93
N TYR A 73 -14.41 -4.51 -6.99
CA TYR A 73 -14.09 -3.80 -8.24
C TYR A 73 -12.58 -3.67 -8.51
N GLY A 74 -11.74 -3.93 -7.51
CA GLY A 74 -10.27 -3.80 -7.65
C GLY A 74 -9.66 -4.96 -8.45
N ILE A 75 -9.20 -4.70 -9.67
CA ILE A 75 -8.42 -5.64 -10.48
C ILE A 75 -6.94 -5.23 -10.39
N TYR A 76 -6.13 -6.10 -9.81
CA TYR A 76 -4.70 -5.89 -9.61
C TYR A 76 -3.92 -6.70 -10.62
N SER A 77 -3.42 -6.06 -11.67
CA SER A 77 -2.53 -6.73 -12.62
C SER A 77 -1.21 -7.11 -11.96
N TRP A 78 -0.54 -8.12 -12.51
CA TRP A 78 0.79 -8.52 -12.04
C TRP A 78 1.79 -7.37 -12.13
N ASP A 79 1.77 -6.59 -13.22
CA ASP A 79 2.60 -5.39 -13.37
C ASP A 79 2.32 -4.33 -12.30
N LEU A 80 1.05 -4.11 -11.95
CA LEU A 80 0.68 -3.17 -10.89
C LEU A 80 1.19 -3.66 -9.54
N LEU A 81 0.95 -4.93 -9.21
CA LEU A 81 1.41 -5.53 -7.95
C LEU A 81 2.93 -5.47 -7.82
N TRP A 82 3.66 -5.76 -8.90
CA TRP A 82 5.11 -5.63 -8.93
C TRP A 82 5.55 -4.20 -8.59
N ARG A 83 5.00 -3.19 -9.26
CA ARG A 83 5.34 -1.78 -9.02
C ARG A 83 4.98 -1.31 -7.61
N LEU A 84 3.84 -1.73 -7.09
CA LEU A 84 3.44 -1.44 -5.72
C LEU A 84 4.38 -2.10 -4.71
N GLY A 85 4.86 -3.31 -5.02
CA GLY A 85 5.85 -4.01 -4.20
C GLY A 85 7.17 -3.25 -4.14
N GLU A 86 7.71 -2.83 -5.30
CA GLU A 86 8.91 -1.99 -5.34
C GLU A 86 8.74 -0.67 -4.56
N TYR A 87 7.58 -0.03 -4.69
CA TYR A 87 7.28 1.20 -3.95
C TYR A 87 7.30 0.98 -2.43
N LEU A 88 6.67 -0.10 -1.95
CA LEU A 88 6.62 -0.42 -0.53
C LEU A 88 8.01 -0.79 0.01
N ASP A 89 8.80 -1.58 -0.73
CA ASP A 89 10.18 -1.92 -0.35
C ASP A 89 11.01 -0.64 -0.15
N VAL A 90 10.97 0.29 -1.11
CA VAL A 90 11.72 1.56 -1.02
C VAL A 90 11.23 2.42 0.15
N LYS A 91 9.90 2.52 0.32
CA LYS A 91 9.30 3.30 1.40
C LYS A 91 9.72 2.78 2.78
N ASP A 92 9.68 1.47 2.97
CA ASP A 92 10.03 0.85 4.25
C ASP A 92 11.52 1.03 4.56
N ASN A 93 12.39 0.93 3.55
CA ASN A 93 13.82 1.19 3.72
C ASN A 93 14.10 2.66 4.08
N LEU A 94 13.45 3.61 3.41
CA LEU A 94 13.61 5.04 3.71
C LEU A 94 13.19 5.37 5.15
N HIS A 95 12.08 4.79 5.64
CA HIS A 95 11.65 5.01 7.03
C HIS A 95 12.68 4.52 8.05
N GLN A 96 13.35 3.39 7.78
CA GLN A 96 14.39 2.85 8.67
C GLN A 96 15.63 3.74 8.76
N ASP A 97 15.99 4.42 7.67
CA ASP A 97 17.14 5.33 7.64
C ASP A 97 16.91 6.56 8.54
N PHE A 98 15.69 7.11 8.56
CA PHE A 98 15.37 8.28 9.40
C PHE A 98 15.13 7.94 10.87
N GLU A 99 14.62 6.75 11.19
CA GLU A 99 14.45 6.31 12.58
C GLU A 99 15.79 6.00 13.25
N HIS A 100 16.75 5.44 12.51
CA HIS A 100 18.10 5.17 13.04
C HIS A 100 18.87 6.44 13.43
N ASP A 101 18.70 7.55 12.71
CA ASP A 101 19.42 8.79 12.99
C ASP A 101 18.93 9.49 14.28
N HIS A 102 17.70 9.24 14.72
CA HIS A 102 17.15 9.88 15.92
C HIS A 102 17.62 9.25 17.25
N ASP A 103 18.10 8.00 17.24
CA ASP A 103 18.59 7.33 18.45
C ASP A 103 20.04 7.69 18.81
N HIS A 104 20.78 8.33 17.90
CA HIS A 104 22.19 8.68 18.13
C HIS A 104 22.44 10.04 18.78
N GLU A 105 21.43 10.91 18.94
CA GLU A 105 21.63 12.25 19.51
C GLU A 105 21.38 12.37 21.02
N HIS A 106 20.80 11.36 21.69
CA HIS A 106 20.40 11.48 23.10
C HIS A 106 21.50 11.21 24.15
N HIS A 107 22.77 11.05 23.77
CA HIS A 107 23.84 10.70 24.71
C HIS A 107 24.99 11.71 24.90
N ASN A 108 24.96 12.89 24.28
CA ASN A 108 26.08 13.83 24.40
C ASN A 108 25.73 15.27 24.79
N LYS A 109 25.01 15.46 25.90
CA LYS A 109 24.92 16.79 26.53
C LYS A 109 24.77 16.74 28.05
N LYS A 110 25.78 16.21 28.76
CA LYS A 110 26.01 16.51 30.18
C LYS A 110 27.49 16.40 30.58
N ARG A 111 28.38 17.19 29.98
CA ARG A 111 29.65 17.60 30.61
C ARG A 111 30.07 18.96 30.07
N ASN A 112 29.87 19.99 30.88
CA ASN A 112 30.76 21.14 31.07
C ASN A 112 29.97 22.34 31.58
N GLU A 113 29.66 22.32 32.88
CA GLU A 113 29.58 23.52 33.69
C GLU A 113 30.25 23.19 35.03
N GLY A 114 31.41 23.79 35.25
CA GLY A 114 32.26 23.55 36.40
C GLY A 114 33.73 23.61 36.00
N ASP A 115 34.28 24.82 35.89
CA ASP A 115 35.44 25.23 36.68
C ASP A 115 35.99 26.61 36.26
N LYS A 116 35.93 27.52 37.25
CA LYS A 116 36.71 28.75 37.50
C LYS A 116 36.42 30.01 36.70
#